data_AF-A0A967WPI9-F1
#
_entry.id   AF-A0A967WPI9-F1
#
_cell.length_a   1.000
_cell.length_b   1.000
_cell.length_c   1.000
_cell.angle_alpha   90.00
_cell.angle_beta   90.00
_cell.angle_gamma   90.00
#
_symmetry.space_group_name_H-M   'P 1'
#
loop_
_entity.id
_entity.type
_entity.pdbx_description
1 polymer ?
#
loop_
_entity_poly.entity_id
_entity_poly.type
_entity_poly.pdbx_seq_one_letter_code
_entity_poly.pdbx_strand_id
1 'polypeptide(L)'
;MLQGKGLWAYREWEMRRAIWMAPRTGATHILYKVGQGSSYYDGMSEIAQSIAQAGLIPFAWMYLLLDDPWAEAQVVVRAFQDGFQGFIFDTEADRCRNRFEQATQ
;
A
#
# COMPACT_ATOMS: atom_id res chain seq x y z
N MET A 1 14.91 -8.87 -0.28
CA MET A 1 13.87 -9.59 -1.05
C MET A 1 12.59 -9.67 -0.21
N LEU A 2 11.44 -9.22 -0.75
CA LEU A 2 10.13 -9.15 -0.06
C LEU A 2 9.23 -10.39 -0.26
N GLN A 3 9.72 -11.43 -0.94
CA GLN A 3 8.95 -12.62 -1.24
C GLN A 3 8.46 -13.32 0.04
N GLY A 4 7.14 -13.50 0.15
CA GLY A 4 6.51 -14.15 1.30
C GLY A 4 6.53 -13.33 2.59
N LYS A 5 6.95 -12.05 2.57
CA LYS A 5 7.10 -11.21 3.77
C LYS A 5 5.97 -10.21 3.99
N GLY A 6 5.04 -10.08 3.06
CA GLY A 6 3.96 -9.09 3.10
C GLY A 6 2.58 -9.73 3.25
N LEU A 7 1.71 -9.07 4.02
CA LEU A 7 0.28 -9.38 4.09
C LEU A 7 -0.51 -8.16 3.62
N TRP A 8 -1.47 -8.37 2.72
CA TRP A 8 -2.31 -7.31 2.15
C TRP A 8 -3.52 -7.04 3.04
N ALA A 9 -3.87 -5.77 3.18
CA ALA A 9 -5.08 -5.31 3.85
C ALA A 9 -5.60 -4.03 3.18
N TYR A 10 -6.92 -3.86 3.19
CA TYR A 10 -7.60 -2.63 2.83
C TYR A 10 -8.42 -2.09 4.01
N ARG A 11 -9.14 -2.97 4.71
CA ARG A 11 -10.00 -2.58 5.83
C ARG A 11 -9.29 -2.78 7.17
N GLU A 12 -9.69 -2.02 8.18
CA GLU A 12 -9.09 -2.10 9.52
C GLU A 12 -9.15 -3.52 10.11
N TRP A 13 -10.26 -4.24 9.90
CA TRP A 13 -10.39 -5.63 10.37
C TRP A 13 -9.42 -6.58 9.63
N GLU A 14 -9.09 -6.31 8.37
CA GLU A 14 -8.09 -7.06 7.61
C GLU A 14 -6.69 -6.76 8.15
N MET A 15 -6.40 -5.49 8.49
CA MET A 15 -5.15 -5.13 9.16
C MET A 15 -5.00 -5.85 10.50
N ARG A 16 -6.04 -5.81 11.35
CA ARG A 16 -6.00 -6.52 12.65
C ARG A 16 -5.76 -8.02 12.46
N ARG A 17 -6.41 -8.63 11.46
CA ARG A 17 -6.17 -10.03 11.09
C ARG A 17 -4.74 -10.25 10.59
N ALA A 18 -4.22 -9.36 9.76
CA ALA A 18 -2.87 -9.47 9.20
C ALA A 18 -1.80 -9.33 10.31
N ILE A 19 -1.97 -8.40 11.25
CA ILE A 19 -1.13 -8.28 12.45
C ILE A 19 -1.13 -9.58 13.24
N TRP A 20 -2.31 -10.19 13.45
CA TRP A 20 -2.41 -11.47 14.14
C TRP A 20 -1.72 -12.62 13.38
N MET A 21 -1.80 -12.63 12.04
CA MET A 21 -1.19 -13.67 11.20
C MET A 21 0.33 -13.53 11.08
N ALA A 22 0.85 -12.30 11.05
CA ALA A 22 2.25 -12.01 10.74
C ALA A 22 3.29 -12.86 11.49
N PRO A 23 3.23 -13.03 12.83
CA PRO A 23 4.22 -13.86 13.54
C PRO A 23 4.14 -15.34 13.19
N ARG A 24 3.00 -15.84 12.71
CA ARG A 24 2.78 -17.25 12.34
C ARG A 24 3.30 -17.57 10.94
N THR A 25 3.37 -16.56 10.08
CA THR A 25 3.81 -16.71 8.69
C THR A 25 5.24 -16.21 8.46
N GLY A 26 5.87 -15.60 9.47
CA GLY A 26 7.15 -14.91 9.32
C GLY A 26 7.04 -13.63 8.48
N ALA A 27 5.83 -13.08 8.34
CA ALA A 27 5.65 -11.82 7.62
C ALA A 27 6.19 -10.66 8.47
N THR A 28 6.78 -9.68 7.79
CA THR A 28 7.40 -8.51 8.42
C THR A 28 6.78 -7.20 7.94
N HIS A 29 5.93 -7.23 6.91
CA HIS A 29 5.29 -6.06 6.32
C HIS A 29 3.77 -6.23 6.30
N ILE A 30 3.06 -5.14 6.56
CA ILE A 30 1.64 -5.00 6.23
C ILE A 30 1.53 -4.04 5.06
N LEU A 31 0.91 -4.49 3.97
CA LEU A 31 0.65 -3.71 2.76
C LEU A 31 -0.79 -3.20 2.86
N TYR A 32 -0.97 -1.93 3.27
CA TYR A 32 -2.27 -1.35 3.55
C TYR A 32 -2.74 -0.35 2.48
N LYS A 33 -4.02 -0.43 2.09
CA LYS A 33 -4.58 0.47 1.06
C LYS A 33 -4.74 1.88 1.63
N VAL A 34 -4.10 2.86 1.02
CA VAL A 34 -4.18 4.26 1.46
C VAL A 34 -5.00 5.13 0.53
N GLY A 35 -5.35 4.65 -0.66
CA GLY A 35 -6.06 5.46 -1.63
C GLY A 35 -6.39 4.77 -2.94
N GLN A 36 -6.95 5.56 -3.85
CA GLN A 36 -7.27 5.17 -5.22
C GLN A 36 -7.29 6.42 -6.11
N GLY A 37 -6.55 6.37 -7.21
CA GLY A 37 -6.30 7.55 -8.03
C GLY A 37 -5.81 8.71 -7.16
N SER A 38 -6.36 9.90 -7.37
CA SER A 38 -6.03 11.11 -6.59
C SER A 38 -6.62 11.15 -5.18
N SER A 39 -7.39 10.13 -4.77
CA SER A 39 -8.05 10.11 -3.46
C SER A 39 -7.16 9.43 -2.43
N TYR A 40 -6.85 10.15 -1.34
CA TYR A 40 -6.19 9.63 -0.15
C TYR A 40 -7.24 9.44 0.96
N TYR A 41 -7.22 8.31 1.64
CA TYR A 41 -8.16 7.99 2.71
C TYR A 41 -7.75 8.64 4.04
N ASP A 42 -8.72 8.88 4.92
CA ASP A 42 -8.48 9.47 6.24
C ASP A 42 -7.94 8.45 7.26
N GLY A 43 -7.27 8.93 8.31
CA GLY A 43 -6.80 8.11 9.43
C GLY A 43 -5.58 7.22 9.14
N MET A 44 -4.85 7.53 8.06
CA MET A 44 -3.72 6.71 7.61
C MET A 44 -2.51 6.78 8.54
N SER A 45 -2.31 7.91 9.24
CA SER A 45 -1.29 8.05 10.29
C SER A 45 -1.49 7.06 11.44
N GLU A 46 -2.73 6.89 11.90
CA GLU A 46 -3.09 5.99 12.99
C GLU A 46 -2.93 4.53 12.57
N ILE A 47 -3.24 4.22 11.31
CA ILE A 47 -3.02 2.90 10.72
C ILE A 47 -1.52 2.58 10.65
N ALA A 48 -0.70 3.47 10.10
CA ALA A 48 0.75 3.28 10.02
C ALA A 48 1.37 3.10 11.41
N GLN A 49 0.94 3.92 12.38
CA GLN A 49 1.39 3.80 13.76
C GLN A 49 0.98 2.46 14.39
N SER A 50 -0.25 2.00 14.16
CA SER A 50 -0.74 0.72 14.69
C SER A 50 0.07 -0.48 14.17
N ILE A 51 0.41 -0.47 12.88
CA ILE A 51 1.26 -1.49 12.26
C ILE A 51 2.68 -1.45 12.86
N ALA A 52 3.26 -0.26 12.99
CA ALA A 52 4.60 -0.08 13.55
C ALA A 52 4.67 -0.51 15.02
N GLN A 53 3.65 -0.19 15.84
CA GLN A 53 3.55 -0.62 17.24
C GLN A 53 3.44 -2.14 17.38
N ALA A 54 2.92 -2.84 16.37
CA ALA A 54 2.93 -4.30 16.32
C ALA A 54 4.28 -4.91 15.92
N GLY A 55 5.32 -4.10 15.70
CA GLY A 55 6.65 -4.53 15.28
C GLY A 55 6.75 -4.89 13.80
N LEU A 56 5.79 -4.45 12.98
CA LEU A 56 5.74 -4.70 11.54
C LEU A 56 6.05 -3.42 10.76
N ILE A 57 6.43 -3.56 9.49
CA ILE A 57 6.78 -2.46 8.62
C ILE A 57 5.55 -2.05 7.79
N PRO A 58 5.02 -0.82 7.95
CA PRO A 58 3.87 -0.35 7.18
C PRO A 58 4.30 0.03 5.75
N PHE A 59 3.70 -0.62 4.76
CA PHE A 59 3.80 -0.25 3.35
C PHE A 59 2.42 0.19 2.86
N ALA A 60 2.38 1.31 2.15
CA ALA A 60 1.17 1.82 1.53
C ALA A 60 0.98 1.16 0.17
N TRP A 61 -0.27 1.04 -0.27
CA TRP A 61 -0.59 0.80 -1.66
C TRP A 61 -1.83 1.59 -2.09
N MET A 62 -1.91 1.89 -3.39
CA MET A 62 -3.11 2.48 -3.98
C MET A 62 -3.44 1.83 -5.31
N TYR A 63 -4.72 1.87 -5.66
CA TYR A 63 -5.17 1.51 -7.00
C TYR A 63 -4.92 2.70 -7.95
N LEU A 64 -3.96 2.56 -8.87
CA LEU A 64 -3.51 3.60 -9.79
C LEU A 64 -4.47 3.72 -10.98
N LEU A 65 -4.86 4.95 -11.35
CA LEU A 65 -5.79 5.20 -12.47
C LEU A 65 -5.13 5.91 -13.66
N LEU A 66 -4.07 6.70 -13.39
CA LEU A 66 -3.43 7.60 -14.36
C LEU A 66 -4.41 8.61 -14.99
N ASP A 67 -5.41 9.03 -14.24
CA ASP A 67 -6.33 10.11 -14.63
C ASP A 67 -5.70 11.47 -14.33
N ASP A 68 -4.96 11.57 -13.22
CA ASP A 68 -4.16 12.74 -12.86
C ASP A 68 -2.86 12.29 -12.17
N PRO A 69 -1.77 12.08 -12.96
CA PRO A 69 -0.50 11.59 -12.42
C PRO A 69 0.11 12.51 -11.35
N TRP A 70 -0.15 13.82 -11.39
CA TRP A 70 0.39 14.75 -10.40
C TRP A 70 -0.34 14.62 -9.08
N ALA A 71 -1.68 14.58 -9.10
CA ALA A 71 -2.46 14.37 -7.88
C ALA A 71 -2.24 12.95 -7.31
N GLU A 72 -2.10 11.94 -8.17
CA GLU A 72 -1.75 10.55 -7.78
C GLU A 72 -0.35 10.48 -7.12
N ALA A 73 0.63 11.25 -7.60
CA ALA A 73 1.93 11.36 -6.95
C ALA A 73 1.85 12.01 -5.55
N GLN A 74 0.91 12.93 -5.32
CA GLN A 74 0.72 13.52 -4.00
C GLN A 74 0.19 12.52 -2.95
N VAL A 75 -0.56 11.49 -3.37
CA VAL A 75 -0.97 10.38 -2.50
C VAL A 75 0.25 9.66 -1.93
N VAL A 76 1.28 9.45 -2.75
CA VAL A 76 2.55 8.84 -2.34
C VAL A 76 3.23 9.69 -1.27
N VAL A 77 3.34 11.00 -1.51
CA VAL A 77 3.97 11.94 -0.57
C VAL A 77 3.25 11.91 0.78
N ARG A 78 1.91 11.97 0.78
CA ARG A 78 1.10 11.91 2.00
C ARG A 78 1.28 10.60 2.76
N ALA A 79 1.32 9.46 2.08
CA ALA A 79 1.57 8.17 2.72
C ALA A 79 2.92 8.15 3.47
N PHE A 80 3.98 8.69 2.87
CA PHE A 80 5.28 8.80 3.57
C PHE A 80 5.23 9.76 4.76
N GLN A 81 4.50 10.88 4.64
CA GLN A 81 4.30 11.83 5.75
C GLN A 81 3.56 11.19 6.93
N ASP A 82 2.63 10.28 6.65
CA ASP A 82 1.85 9.55 7.67
C ASP A 82 2.60 8.36 8.29
N GLY A 83 3.83 8.08 7.84
CA GLY A 83 4.72 7.10 8.47
C GLY A 83 4.81 5.74 7.77
N PHE A 84 4.26 5.60 6.56
CA PHE A 84 4.54 4.44 5.73
C PHE A 84 6.00 4.46 5.24
N GLN A 85 6.61 3.28 5.09
CA GLN A 85 8.04 3.12 4.77
C GLN A 85 8.29 2.59 3.34
N GLY A 86 7.21 2.36 2.60
CA GLY A 86 7.26 1.93 1.21
C GLY A 86 5.90 2.13 0.56
N PHE A 87 5.88 2.11 -0.77
CA PHE A 87 4.69 2.36 -1.56
C PHE A 87 4.60 1.38 -2.73
N ILE A 88 3.41 0.83 -2.95
CA ILE A 88 3.11 -0.07 -4.07
C ILE A 88 2.03 0.58 -4.95
N PHE A 89 2.31 0.68 -6.24
CA PHE A 89 1.31 1.03 -7.24
C PHE A 89 0.64 -0.25 -7.71
N ASP A 90 -0.64 -0.41 -7.40
CA ASP A 90 -1.48 -1.42 -8.03
C ASP A 90 -1.88 -0.91 -9.41
N THR A 91 -1.34 -1.55 -10.45
CA THR A 91 -1.49 -1.16 -11.86
C THR A 91 -2.56 -1.98 -12.59
N GLU A 92 -3.47 -2.64 -11.88
CA GLU A 92 -4.49 -3.51 -12.48
C GLU A 92 -5.58 -2.76 -13.28
N ALA A 93 -5.67 -1.43 -13.17
CA ALA A 93 -6.58 -0.63 -13.98
C ALA A 93 -6.32 -0.82 -15.48
N ASP A 94 -7.38 -0.77 -16.30
CA ASP A 94 -7.29 -1.00 -17.75
C ASP A 94 -6.25 -0.11 -18.45
N ARG A 95 -6.11 1.14 -17.98
CA ARG A 95 -5.11 2.11 -18.48
C ARG A 95 -3.69 1.86 -17.96
N CYS A 96 -3.55 1.07 -16.90
CA CYS A 96 -2.28 0.87 -16.18
C CYS A 96 -1.67 -0.51 -16.45
N ARG A 97 -2.46 -1.48 -16.88
CA ARG A 97 -2.01 -2.84 -17.18
C ARG A 97 -1.23 -2.95 -18.49
N ASN A 98 -0.43 -4.01 -18.62
CA ASN A 98 0.34 -4.39 -19.82
C ASN A 98 1.36 -3.35 -20.33
N ARG A 99 1.72 -2.34 -19.53
CA ARG A 99 2.66 -1.28 -19.95
C ARG A 99 4.07 -1.81 -20.25
N PHE A 100 4.53 -2.84 -19.54
CA PHE A 100 5.84 -3.45 -19.82
C PHE A 100 5.89 -4.17 -21.19
N GLU A 101 4.82 -4.87 -21.56
CA GLU A 101 4.69 -5.50 -22.88
C GLU A 101 4.56 -4.46 -23.99
N GLN A 102 3.88 -3.34 -23.72
CA GLN A 102 3.78 -2.21 -24.66
C GLN A 102 5.09 -1.47 -24.84
N ALA A 103 5.96 -1.43 -23.81
CA ALA A 103 7.23 -0.71 -23.87
C ALA A 103 8.34 -1.45 -24.65
N THR A 104 8.13 -2.72 -24.98
CA THR A 104 9.09 -3.56 -25.73
C THR A 104 8.68 -3.79 -27.19
N GLN A 105 7.60 -3.14 -27.64
CA GLN A 105 7.14 -3.08 -29.04
C GLN A 105 7.52 -1.74 -29.66
#